data_AF-A0A3N5I5L4-F1
#
_entry.id   AF-A0A3N5I5L4-F1
#
_cell.length_a   1.000
_cell.length_b   1.000
_cell.length_c   1.000
_cell.angle_alpha   90.00
_cell.angle_beta   90.00
_cell.angle_gamma   90.00
#
_symmetry.space_group_name_H-M   'P 1'
#
loop_
_entity.id
_entity.type
_entity.pdbx_description
1 polymer ?
#
loop_
_entity_poly.entity_id
_entity_poly.type
_entity_poly.pdbx_seq_one_letter_code
_entity_poly.pdbx_strand_id
1 'polypeptide(L)'
;MLARNTVWQFSTAANIRFGRGSHTLLVAEIQRLGIERPLIIVDQTIAELPMISELFRTLKSSIGGVSIYDECVPEPSVAIAEAAIAHGRAAGSDGVIGIGGGSNLDVAKIA
;
A
#
# COMPACT_ATOMS: atom_id res chain seq x y z
N MET A 1 7.51 -11.44 -46.53
CA MET A 1 7.08 -12.28 -45.39
C MET A 1 7.58 -11.57 -44.13
N LEU A 2 6.73 -10.81 -43.44
CA LEU A 2 7.14 -10.11 -42.21
C LEU A 2 7.43 -11.17 -41.15
N ALA A 3 8.63 -11.14 -40.56
CA ALA A 3 9.02 -12.05 -39.50
C ALA A 3 7.98 -11.95 -38.37
N ARG A 4 7.34 -13.06 -38.02
CA ARG A 4 6.43 -13.10 -36.85
C ARG A 4 7.26 -12.71 -35.65
N ASN A 5 6.85 -11.66 -34.93
CA ASN A 5 7.50 -11.32 -33.67
C ASN A 5 7.21 -12.47 -32.68
N THR A 6 8.26 -13.13 -32.17
CA THR A 6 8.19 -14.31 -31.30
C THR A 6 8.68 -14.05 -29.87
N VAL A 7 8.85 -12.78 -29.49
CA VAL A 7 9.36 -12.40 -28.18
C VAL A 7 8.23 -11.74 -27.39
N TRP A 8 7.96 -12.28 -26.20
CA TRP A 8 6.99 -11.76 -25.25
C TRP A 8 7.68 -11.47 -23.92
N GLN A 9 7.35 -10.33 -23.32
CA GLN A 9 7.81 -9.94 -21.99
C GLN A 9 6.60 -9.65 -21.11
N PHE A 10 6.61 -10.17 -19.89
CA PHE A 10 5.60 -9.94 -18.87
C PHE A 10 6.30 -9.51 -17.58
N SER A 11 5.90 -8.37 -17.03
CA SER A 11 6.46 -7.82 -15.79
C SER A 11 5.34 -7.65 -14.76
N THR A 12 5.63 -8.03 -13.52
CA THR A 12 4.67 -8.05 -12.41
C THR A 12 5.37 -7.69 -11.09
N ALA A 13 4.66 -7.77 -9.97
CA ALA A 13 5.23 -7.59 -8.64
C ALA A 13 6.32 -8.64 -8.35
N ALA A 14 7.40 -8.22 -7.67
CA ALA A 14 8.50 -9.10 -7.32
C ALA A 14 8.08 -10.28 -6.42
N ASN A 15 7.08 -10.07 -5.56
CA ASN A 15 6.51 -11.10 -4.70
C ASN A 15 4.99 -10.96 -4.64
N ILE A 16 4.28 -12.09 -4.76
CA ILE A 16 2.84 -12.18 -4.57
C ILE A 16 2.58 -13.30 -3.55
N ARG A 17 2.02 -12.95 -2.39
CA ARG A 17 1.57 -13.92 -1.38
C ARG A 17 0.06 -13.87 -1.29
N PHE A 18 -0.58 -15.03 -1.37
CA PHE A 18 -2.03 -15.15 -1.38
C PHE A 18 -2.49 -16.32 -0.51
N GLY A 19 -3.78 -16.32 -0.15
CA GLY A 19 -4.39 -17.29 0.74
C GLY A 19 -4.90 -16.66 2.03
N ARG A 20 -5.82 -17.37 2.71
CA ARG A 20 -6.43 -16.92 3.97
C ARG A 20 -5.34 -16.74 5.03
N GLY A 21 -5.31 -15.56 5.64
CA GLY A 21 -4.33 -15.21 6.67
C GLY A 21 -3.02 -14.60 6.15
N SER A 22 -2.85 -14.41 4.83
CA SER A 22 -1.62 -13.81 4.27
C SER A 22 -1.30 -12.41 4.83
N HIS A 23 -2.30 -11.64 5.26
CA HIS A 23 -2.11 -10.31 5.88
C HIS A 23 -1.27 -10.35 7.17
N THR A 24 -1.21 -11.49 7.88
CA THR A 24 -0.39 -11.62 9.10
C THR A 24 1.11 -11.55 8.82
N LEU A 25 1.51 -11.73 7.56
CA LEU A 25 2.89 -11.65 7.11
C LEU A 25 3.35 -10.20 6.87
N LEU A 26 2.45 -9.21 6.94
CA LEU A 26 2.75 -7.83 6.55
C LEU A 26 3.87 -7.20 7.39
N VAL A 27 3.85 -7.38 8.72
CA VAL A 27 4.90 -6.87 9.61
C VAL A 27 6.28 -7.39 9.20
N ALA A 28 6.39 -8.71 9.01
CA ALA A 28 7.64 -9.34 8.61
C ALA A 28 8.12 -8.83 7.24
N GLU A 29 7.20 -8.52 6.33
CA GLU A 29 7.55 -7.99 5.01
C GLU A 29 8.03 -6.54 5.07
N ILE A 30 7.39 -5.69 5.88
CA ILE A 30 7.83 -4.31 6.13
C ILE A 30 9.26 -4.31 6.70
N GLN A 31 9.53 -5.15 7.69
CA GLN A 31 10.86 -5.31 8.30
C GLN A 31 11.88 -5.85 7.29
N ARG A 32 11.50 -6.85 6.47
CA ARG A 32 12.37 -7.41 5.42
C ARG A 32 12.75 -6.36 4.37
N LEU A 33 11.86 -5.42 4.10
CA LEU A 33 12.10 -4.30 3.19
C LEU A 33 12.88 -3.14 3.84
N GLY A 34 13.11 -3.18 5.16
CA GLY A 34 13.81 -2.12 5.89
C GLY A 34 13.00 -0.82 6.02
N ILE A 35 11.67 -0.91 5.97
CA ILE A 35 10.78 0.24 6.12
C ILE A 35 10.53 0.48 7.61
N GLU A 36 10.82 1.68 8.12
CA GLU A 36 10.69 2.02 9.54
C GLU A 36 9.49 2.93 9.83
N ARG A 37 9.03 3.69 8.83
CA ARG A 37 7.94 4.66 8.93
C ARG A 37 6.97 4.54 7.75
N PRO A 38 6.24 3.42 7.58
CA PRO A 38 5.29 3.27 6.49
C PRO A 38 4.17 4.32 6.52
N LEU A 39 3.82 4.84 5.34
CA LEU A 39 2.56 5.48 5.03
C LEU A 39 1.55 4.42 4.57
N ILE A 40 0.43 4.29 5.27
CA ILE A 40 -0.68 3.43 4.87
C ILE A 40 -1.68 4.28 4.08
N ILE A 41 -1.98 3.84 2.87
CA ILE A 41 -3.05 4.40 2.02
C ILE A 41 -4.24 3.45 2.05
N VAL A 42 -5.40 3.96 2.46
CA VAL A 42 -6.64 3.20 2.61
C VAL A 42 -7.84 4.12 2.39
N ASP A 43 -9.04 3.57 2.26
CA ASP A 43 -10.30 4.32 2.36
C ASP A 43 -10.99 4.03 3.69
N GLN A 44 -11.90 4.91 4.10
CA GLN A 44 -12.61 4.78 5.38
C GLN A 44 -13.43 3.48 5.49
N THR A 45 -14.05 3.03 4.39
CA THR A 45 -14.89 1.81 4.40
C THR A 45 -14.05 0.58 4.75
N ILE A 46 -12.81 0.51 4.25
CA ILE A 46 -11.87 -0.57 4.54
C ILE A 46 -11.21 -0.37 5.91
N ALA A 47 -10.86 0.86 6.28
CA ALA A 47 -10.21 1.17 7.55
C ALA A 47 -11.07 0.74 8.77
N GLU A 48 -12.38 0.86 8.64
CA GLU A 48 -13.35 0.49 9.67
C GLU A 48 -13.56 -1.03 9.84
N LEU A 49 -13.06 -1.85 8.91
CA LEU A 49 -13.21 -3.30 9.04
C LEU A 49 -12.45 -3.82 10.26
N PRO A 50 -13.04 -4.71 11.09
CA PRO A 50 -12.39 -5.20 12.32
C PRO A 50 -11.01 -5.81 12.09
N MET A 51 -10.85 -6.55 10.99
CA MET A 51 -9.56 -7.15 10.59
C MET A 51 -8.50 -6.09 10.29
N ILE A 52 -8.86 -4.98 9.65
CA ILE A 52 -7.93 -3.89 9.31
C ILE A 52 -7.58 -3.08 10.56
N SER A 53 -8.55 -2.83 11.42
CA SER A 53 -8.30 -2.22 12.73
C SER A 53 -7.33 -3.06 13.60
N GLU A 54 -7.45 -4.39 13.58
CA GLU A 54 -6.49 -5.29 14.25
C GLU A 54 -5.10 -5.21 13.61
N LEU A 55 -5.03 -5.18 12.28
CA LEU A 55 -3.78 -5.01 11.54
C LEU A 55 -3.09 -3.69 11.90
N PHE A 56 -3.83 -2.58 11.97
CA PHE A 56 -3.28 -1.28 12.37
C PHE A 56 -2.75 -1.28 13.80
N ARG A 57 -3.45 -1.93 14.75
CA ARG A 57 -2.93 -2.11 16.11
C ARG A 57 -1.62 -2.92 16.10
N THR A 58 -1.58 -4.00 15.33
CA THR A 58 -0.39 -4.85 15.19
C THR A 58 0.78 -4.09 14.57
N LEU A 59 0.53 -3.27 13.55
CA LEU A 59 1.57 -2.46 12.91
C LEU A 59 2.11 -1.39 13.87
N LYS A 60 1.22 -0.66 14.56
CA LYS A 60 1.62 0.37 15.53
C LYS A 60 2.40 -0.19 16.73
N SER A 61 2.18 -1.45 17.12
CA SER A 61 2.96 -2.09 18.19
C SER A 61 4.28 -2.69 17.71
N SER A 62 4.43 -2.96 16.41
CA SER A 62 5.59 -3.66 15.84
C SER A 62 6.54 -2.75 15.06
N ILE A 63 6.08 -1.59 14.61
CA ILE A 63 6.81 -0.64 13.76
C ILE A 63 6.82 0.73 14.46
N GLY A 64 8.01 1.35 14.57
CA GLY A 64 8.23 2.54 15.40
C GLY A 64 7.51 3.80 14.93
N GLY A 65 7.12 3.88 13.65
CA GLY A 65 6.27 4.95 13.13
C GLY A 65 5.28 4.39 12.11
N VAL A 66 4.00 4.73 12.22
CA VAL A 66 2.98 4.36 11.22
C VAL A 66 2.10 5.58 11.00
N SER A 67 2.06 6.06 9.76
CA SER A 67 1.17 7.12 9.31
C SER A 67 0.04 6.51 8.47
N ILE A 68 -1.17 7.06 8.57
CA ILE A 68 -2.34 6.56 7.85
C ILE A 68 -3.00 7.74 7.14
N TYR A 69 -3.20 7.59 5.83
CA TYR A 69 -4.01 8.45 5.00
C TYR A 69 -5.24 7.65 4.54
N ASP A 70 -6.41 7.99 5.08
CA ASP A 70 -7.67 7.29 4.88
C ASP A 70 -8.69 8.06 4.03
N GLU A 71 -8.27 9.16 3.41
CA GLU A 71 -9.11 10.02 2.56
C GLU A 71 -9.20 9.53 1.10
N CYS A 72 -8.83 8.28 0.81
CA CYS A 72 -9.04 7.72 -0.54
C CYS A 72 -10.52 7.50 -0.84
N VAL A 73 -10.88 7.74 -2.10
CA VAL A 73 -12.23 7.55 -2.64
C VAL A 73 -12.15 6.81 -3.97
N PRO A 74 -13.25 6.20 -4.46
CA PRO A 74 -13.31 5.66 -5.82
C PRO A 74 -12.97 6.71 -6.87
N GLU A 75 -12.20 6.33 -7.91
CA GLU A 75 -11.71 7.23 -8.96
C GLU A 75 -11.03 8.50 -8.40
N PRO A 76 -9.91 8.35 -7.65
CA PRO A 76 -9.30 9.43 -6.90
C PRO A 76 -8.77 10.52 -7.85
N SER A 77 -8.98 11.78 -7.46
CA SER A 77 -8.44 12.92 -8.20
C SER A 77 -6.94 13.10 -7.94
N VAL A 78 -6.27 13.88 -8.80
CA VAL A 78 -4.87 14.27 -8.60
C VAL A 78 -4.67 14.98 -7.26
N ALA A 79 -5.63 15.80 -6.81
CA ALA A 79 -5.55 16.50 -5.53
C ALA A 79 -5.50 15.53 -4.34
N ILE A 80 -6.19 14.39 -4.41
CA ILE A 80 -6.11 13.34 -3.37
C ILE A 80 -4.72 12.71 -3.35
N ALA A 81 -4.12 12.47 -4.52
CA ALA A 81 -2.77 11.96 -4.60
C ALA A 81 -1.74 12.96 -4.05
N GLU A 82 -1.88 14.25 -4.38
CA GLU A 82 -1.02 15.31 -3.84
C GLU A 82 -1.15 15.45 -2.32
N ALA A 83 -2.36 15.33 -1.77
CA ALA A 83 -2.60 15.31 -0.33
C ALA A 83 -1.94 14.11 0.36
N ALA A 84 -2.03 12.91 -0.24
CA ALA A 84 -1.36 11.72 0.26
C ALA A 84 0.18 11.88 0.28
N ILE A 85 0.77 12.42 -0.80
CA ILE A 85 2.21 12.73 -0.87
C ILE A 85 2.60 13.71 0.24
N ALA A 86 1.84 14.80 0.39
CA ALA A 86 2.11 15.82 1.41
C ALA A 86 2.04 15.23 2.83
N HIS A 87 1.05 14.37 3.09
CA HIS A 87 0.88 13.66 4.34
C HIS A 87 2.10 12.76 4.64
N GLY A 88 2.51 11.92 3.68
CA GLY A 88 3.67 11.04 3.83
C GLY A 88 4.97 11.78 4.09
N ARG A 89 5.21 12.87 3.33
CA ARG A 89 6.40 13.72 3.52
C ARG A 89 6.43 14.37 4.90
N ALA A 90 5.30 14.90 5.36
CA ALA A 90 5.20 15.50 6.69
C ALA A 90 5.43 14.47 7.81
N ALA A 91 5.00 13.23 7.60
CA ALA A 91 5.24 12.12 8.54
C ALA A 91 6.66 11.53 8.46
N GLY A 92 7.49 11.96 7.50
CA GLY A 92 8.83 11.43 7.28
C GLY A 92 8.81 9.98 6.80
N SER A 93 7.77 9.57 6.08
CA SER A 93 7.59 8.19 5.64
C SER A 93 8.70 7.73 4.68
N ASP A 94 9.11 6.48 4.83
CA ASP A 94 10.19 5.84 4.07
C ASP A 94 9.71 4.62 3.26
N GLY A 95 8.41 4.35 3.28
CA GLY A 95 7.76 3.34 2.46
C GLY A 95 6.25 3.56 2.43
N VAL A 96 5.58 2.93 1.45
CA VAL A 96 4.14 3.06 1.23
C VAL A 96 3.48 1.68 1.23
N ILE A 97 2.31 1.58 1.86
CA ILE A 97 1.49 0.37 1.92
C ILE A 97 0.08 0.74 1.46
N GLY A 98 -0.32 0.25 0.29
CA GLY A 98 -1.71 0.36 -0.18
C GLY A 98 -2.57 -0.79 0.34
N ILE A 99 -3.71 -0.48 0.96
CA ILE A 99 -4.69 -1.46 1.43
C ILE A 99 -6.04 -1.17 0.76
N GLY A 100 -6.52 -2.13 -0.04
CA GLY A 100 -7.84 -2.06 -0.67
C GLY A 100 -7.83 -2.39 -2.15
N GLY A 101 -8.78 -1.80 -2.88
CA GLY A 101 -8.94 -2.00 -4.32
C GLY A 101 -8.02 -1.11 -5.18
N GLY A 102 -8.33 -1.04 -6.47
CA GLY A 102 -7.55 -0.27 -7.46
C GLY A 102 -7.38 1.20 -7.09
N SER A 103 -8.43 1.86 -6.58
CA SER A 103 -8.39 3.27 -6.15
C SER A 103 -7.29 3.55 -5.13
N ASN A 104 -7.21 2.74 -4.07
CA ASN A 104 -6.22 2.93 -3.01
C ASN A 104 -4.82 2.56 -3.50
N LEU A 105 -4.70 1.51 -4.34
CA LEU A 105 -3.42 1.10 -4.92
C LEU A 105 -2.88 2.13 -5.91
N ASP A 106 -3.74 2.85 -6.63
CA ASP A 106 -3.30 3.88 -7.56
C ASP A 106 -2.80 5.14 -6.84
N VAL A 107 -3.45 5.55 -5.75
CA VAL A 107 -2.92 6.59 -4.86
C VAL A 107 -1.60 6.13 -4.22
N ALA A 108 -1.51 4.88 -3.76
CA ALA A 108 -0.30 4.34 -3.14
C ALA A 108 0.92 4.27 -4.09
N LYS A 109 0.71 4.10 -5.41
CA LYS A 109 1.81 4.13 -6.39
C LYS A 109 2.37 5.53 -6.62
N ILE A 110 1.57 6.56 -6.35
CA ILE A 110 1.92 7.97 -6.58
C ILE A 110 2.51 8.61 -5.30
N ALA A 111 2.05 8.16 -4.13
CA ALA A 111 2.40 8.69 -2.81
C ALA A 111 3.89 8.59 -2.45
#